data_AF-A0A661T6I5-F1
#
_entry.id   AF-A0A661T6I5-F1
#
_cell.length_a   1.000
_cell.length_b   1.000
_cell.length_c   1.000
_cell.angle_alpha   90.00
_cell.angle_beta   90.00
_cell.angle_gamma   90.00
#
_symmetry.space_group_name_H-M   'P 1'
#
loop_
_entity.id
_entity.type
_entity.pdbx_description
1 polymer ?
#
loop_
_entity_poly.entity_id
_entity_poly.type
_entity_poly.pdbx_seq_one_letter_code
_entity_poly.pdbx_strand_id
1 'polypeptide(L)'
;LFGEEEASEKYTVIATNREESAEDVVRWYNQRGECSENRIKELKIGFGMERMPCGQFEANAVFFRIGVLAYNIGRLFILLTMDKSWHRHQVQTLRWKLYGTAGKIVFHGRHVYLKVSRSLQRLFARVRLRSWEFAQS
;
A
#
# COMPACT_ATOMS: atom_id res chain seq x y z
N LEU A 1 -13.87 -40.20 -22.08
CA LEU A 1 -13.24 -40.36 -20.75
C LEU A 1 -12.04 -39.42 -20.74
N PHE A 2 -12.17 -38.10 -20.58
CA PHE A 2 -12.96 -37.34 -19.61
C PHE A 2 -13.59 -36.14 -20.33
N GLY A 3 -14.87 -35.90 -20.07
CA GLY A 3 -15.53 -34.67 -20.51
C GLY A 3 -14.96 -33.49 -19.73
N GLU A 4 -14.80 -32.37 -20.41
CA GLU A 4 -14.59 -31.07 -19.79
C GLU A 4 -15.79 -30.80 -18.87
N GLU A 5 -15.62 -30.93 -17.56
CA GLU A 5 -16.61 -30.44 -16.59
C GLU A 5 -16.58 -28.91 -16.64
N GLU A 6 -17.57 -28.36 -17.34
CA GLU A 6 -17.89 -26.94 -17.38
C GLU A 6 -18.12 -26.38 -15.96
N ALA A 7 -17.58 -25.18 -15.77
CA ALA A 7 -17.58 -24.35 -14.56
C ALA A 7 -18.54 -24.76 -13.43
N SER A 8 -17.98 -25.24 -12.31
CA SER A 8 -18.67 -25.36 -11.03
C SER A 8 -19.33 -24.01 -10.68
N GLU A 9 -20.65 -23.98 -10.66
CA GLU A 9 -21.41 -22.87 -10.12
C GLU A 9 -21.00 -22.67 -8.65
N LYS A 10 -20.45 -21.49 -8.32
CA LYS A 10 -20.09 -21.13 -6.96
C LYS A 10 -21.26 -20.39 -6.30
N TYR A 11 -22.00 -21.13 -5.50
CA TYR A 11 -23.02 -20.55 -4.62
C TYR A 11 -22.35 -19.80 -3.46
N THR A 12 -22.78 -18.55 -3.22
CA THR A 12 -22.29 -17.71 -2.12
C THR A 12 -23.46 -17.26 -1.26
N VAL A 13 -23.36 -17.45 0.05
CA VAL A 13 -24.37 -17.01 1.02
C VAL A 13 -23.83 -15.81 1.79
N ILE A 14 -24.59 -14.72 1.85
CA ILE A 14 -24.25 -13.50 2.59
C ILE A 14 -25.36 -13.22 3.60
N ALA A 15 -25.03 -13.28 4.90
CA ALA A 15 -25.89 -12.79 5.97
C ALA A 15 -25.54 -11.34 6.28
N THR A 16 -26.51 -10.43 6.21
CA THR A 16 -26.29 -8.99 6.41
C THR A 16 -27.43 -8.36 7.21
N ASN A 17 -27.10 -7.31 7.96
CA ASN A 17 -28.07 -6.42 8.61
C ASN A 17 -28.28 -5.11 7.81
N ARG A 18 -27.77 -5.03 6.57
CA ARG A 18 -27.95 -3.89 5.68
C ARG A 18 -29.33 -3.97 5.00
N GLU A 19 -29.96 -2.83 4.80
CA GLU A 19 -31.32 -2.70 4.22
C GLU A 19 -31.32 -2.37 2.71
N GLU A 20 -30.13 -2.28 2.10
CA GLU A 20 -29.93 -1.97 0.68
C GLU A 20 -30.34 -3.14 -0.23
N SER A 21 -30.35 -2.91 -1.55
CA SER A 21 -30.63 -3.98 -2.53
C SER A 21 -29.64 -5.15 -2.42
N ALA A 22 -30.07 -6.35 -2.81
CA ALA A 22 -29.20 -7.52 -2.81
C ALA A 22 -27.95 -7.30 -3.68
N GLU A 23 -28.10 -6.62 -4.82
CA GLU A 23 -27.02 -6.25 -5.71
C GLU A 23 -26.00 -5.31 -5.04
N ASP A 24 -26.47 -4.32 -4.30
CA ASP A 24 -25.61 -3.37 -3.59
C ASP A 24 -24.89 -4.04 -2.41
N VAL A 25 -25.58 -4.93 -1.68
CA VAL A 25 -24.97 -5.75 -0.63
C VAL A 25 -23.86 -6.64 -1.19
N VAL A 26 -24.11 -7.33 -2.32
CA VAL A 26 -23.09 -8.15 -2.99
C VAL A 26 -21.93 -7.29 -3.47
N ARG A 27 -22.20 -6.15 -4.10
CA ARG A 27 -21.16 -5.22 -4.57
C ARG A 27 -20.31 -4.69 -3.41
N TRP A 28 -20.92 -4.34 -2.29
CA TRP A 28 -20.22 -3.91 -1.07
C TRP A 28 -19.40 -5.05 -0.47
N TYR A 29 -19.97 -6.25 -0.36
CA TYR A 29 -19.29 -7.42 0.19
C TYR A 29 -18.05 -7.78 -0.64
N ASN A 30 -18.15 -7.73 -1.97
CA ASN A 30 -17.04 -8.03 -2.88
C ASN A 30 -15.87 -7.03 -2.74
N GLN A 31 -16.13 -5.78 -2.33
CA GLN A 31 -15.06 -4.83 -2.01
C GLN A 31 -14.21 -5.28 -0.82
N ARG A 32 -14.75 -6.11 0.08
CA ARG A 32 -14.01 -6.62 1.24
C ARG A 32 -12.90 -7.58 0.80
N GLY A 33 -13.19 -8.49 -0.13
CA GLY A 33 -12.19 -9.39 -0.71
C GLY A 33 -11.10 -8.63 -1.45
N GLU A 34 -11.47 -7.70 -2.33
CA GLU A 34 -10.47 -6.98 -3.12
C GLU A 34 -9.67 -5.93 -2.34
N CYS A 35 -10.28 -5.18 -1.43
CA CYS A 35 -9.60 -4.12 -0.71
C CYS A 35 -9.05 -4.55 0.64
N SER A 36 -9.74 -5.34 1.44
CA SER A 36 -9.27 -5.64 2.80
C SER A 36 -8.19 -6.72 2.82
N GLU A 37 -8.35 -7.77 2.02
CA GLU A 37 -7.37 -8.84 1.93
C GLU A 37 -6.03 -8.33 1.41
N ASN A 38 -6.05 -7.52 0.34
CA ASN A 38 -4.84 -6.91 -0.21
C ASN A 38 -4.12 -6.00 0.79
N ARG A 39 -4.85 -5.24 1.62
CA ARG A 39 -4.26 -4.41 2.68
C ARG A 39 -3.65 -5.25 3.80
N ILE A 40 -4.35 -6.30 4.24
CA ILE A 40 -3.84 -7.23 5.26
C ILE A 40 -2.58 -7.95 4.74
N LYS A 41 -2.59 -8.38 3.48
CA LYS A 41 -1.44 -9.01 2.82
C LYS A 41 -0.26 -8.05 2.75
N GLU A 42 -0.49 -6.80 2.37
CA GLU A 42 0.57 -5.78 2.33
C GLU A 42 1.15 -5.48 3.72
N LEU A 43 0.31 -5.41 4.76
CA LEU A 43 0.79 -5.24 6.14
C LEU A 43 1.63 -6.45 6.60
N LYS A 44 1.11 -7.67 6.42
CA LYS A 44 1.79 -8.91 6.83
C LYS A 44 3.10 -9.12 6.09
N ILE A 45 3.07 -9.09 4.76
CA ILE A 45 4.22 -9.46 3.92
C ILE A 45 5.07 -8.24 3.58
N GLY A 46 4.45 -7.15 3.11
CA GLY A 46 5.16 -5.96 2.66
C GLY A 46 5.90 -5.21 3.78
N PHE A 47 5.27 -5.16 4.96
CA PHE A 47 5.84 -4.54 6.17
C PHE A 47 6.38 -5.55 7.18
N GLY A 48 6.37 -6.86 6.86
CA GLY A 48 6.99 -7.90 7.69
C GLY A 48 6.25 -8.21 9.00
N MET A 49 4.96 -7.89 9.08
CA MET A 49 4.12 -8.15 10.26
C MET A 49 3.58 -9.59 10.33
N GLU A 50 4.11 -10.51 9.52
CA GLU A 50 3.79 -11.94 9.58
C GLU A 50 4.55 -12.70 10.68
N ARG A 51 5.67 -12.15 11.20
CA ARG A 51 6.44 -12.77 12.29
C ARG A 51 6.71 -11.77 13.39
N MET A 52 6.45 -12.19 14.62
CA MET A 52 6.70 -11.40 15.80
C MET A 52 8.12 -11.66 16.34
N PRO A 53 8.83 -10.64 16.84
CA PRO A 53 10.25 -10.74 17.15
C PRO A 53 10.57 -11.53 18.42
N CYS A 54 9.60 -11.73 19.33
CA CYS A 54 9.85 -12.38 20.62
C CYS A 54 8.62 -13.15 21.13
N GLY A 55 8.77 -13.86 22.26
CA GLY A 55 7.67 -14.59 22.92
C GLY A 55 6.77 -13.74 23.82
N GLN A 56 7.07 -12.45 23.98
CA GLN A 56 6.32 -11.56 24.89
C GLN A 56 5.18 -10.86 24.16
N PHE A 57 3.94 -11.11 24.60
CA PHE A 57 2.74 -10.58 23.95
C PHE A 57 2.72 -9.05 23.89
N GLU A 58 2.99 -8.36 25.00
CA GLU A 58 2.97 -6.89 25.06
C GLU A 58 4.03 -6.25 24.15
N ALA A 59 5.25 -6.80 24.14
CA ALA A 59 6.32 -6.33 23.26
C ALA A 59 5.93 -6.51 21.78
N ASN A 60 5.34 -7.65 21.44
CA ASN A 60 4.84 -7.91 20.09
C ASN A 60 3.66 -7.00 19.71
N ALA A 61 2.77 -6.66 20.64
CA ALA A 61 1.68 -5.73 20.39
C ALA A 61 2.21 -4.34 20.02
N VAL A 62 3.25 -3.85 20.73
CA VAL A 62 3.91 -2.58 20.39
C VAL A 62 4.60 -2.67 19.02
N PHE A 63 5.35 -3.74 18.76
CA PHE A 63 6.00 -3.97 17.46
C PHE A 63 4.99 -3.98 16.30
N PHE A 64 3.89 -4.70 16.46
CA PHE A 64 2.83 -4.78 15.44
C PHE A 64 2.19 -3.41 15.20
N ARG A 65 1.94 -2.62 16.26
CA ARG A 65 1.41 -1.25 16.14
C ARG A 65 2.35 -0.34 15.36
N ILE A 66 3.66 -0.44 15.57
CA ILE A 66 4.66 0.30 14.77
C ILE A 66 4.55 -0.10 13.29
N GLY A 67 4.40 -1.39 12.99
CA GLY A 67 4.19 -1.86 11.62
C GLY A 67 2.90 -1.33 10.97
N VAL A 68 1.80 -1.27 11.72
CA VAL A 68 0.54 -0.67 11.27
C VAL A 68 0.70 0.83 10.98
N LEU A 69 1.42 1.56 11.85
CA LEU A 69 1.72 2.98 11.62
C LEU A 69 2.57 3.17 10.36
N ALA A 70 3.62 2.36 10.18
CA ALA A 70 4.46 2.41 8.99
C ALA A 70 3.66 2.12 7.71
N TYR A 71 2.75 1.13 7.75
CA TYR A 71 1.83 0.83 6.67
C TYR A 71 0.94 2.02 6.33
N ASN A 72 0.29 2.61 7.33
CA ASN A 72 -0.61 3.75 7.13
C ASN A 72 0.13 4.97 6.57
N ILE A 73 1.34 5.27 7.07
CA ILE A 73 2.18 6.35 6.55
C ILE A 73 2.58 6.09 5.10
N GLY A 74 2.97 4.85 4.77
CA GLY A 74 3.29 4.48 3.39
C GLY A 74 2.10 4.62 2.44
N ARG A 75 0.90 4.22 2.88
CA ARG A 75 -0.33 4.41 2.10
C ARG A 75 -0.68 5.88 1.94
N LEU A 76 -0.54 6.68 3.00
CA LEU A 76 -0.77 8.12 2.98
C LEU A 76 0.16 8.81 1.98
N PHE A 77 1.45 8.46 2.03
CA PHE A 77 2.45 8.95 1.08
C PHE A 77 2.03 8.66 -0.36
N ILE A 78 1.66 7.42 -0.68
CA ILE A 78 1.22 7.07 -2.05
C ILE A 78 0.00 7.89 -2.47
N LEU A 79 -1.02 8.00 -1.60
CA LEU A 79 -2.29 8.62 -1.96
C LEU A 79 -2.22 10.14 -2.07
N LEU A 80 -1.36 10.80 -1.28
CA LEU A 80 -1.28 12.26 -1.25
C LEU A 80 -0.16 12.81 -2.15
N THR A 81 0.94 12.07 -2.30
CA THR A 81 2.14 12.61 -2.97
C THR A 81 2.39 12.00 -4.35
N MET A 82 1.85 10.82 -4.65
CA MET A 82 2.03 10.16 -5.95
C MET A 82 0.85 10.43 -6.89
N ASP A 83 1.05 10.20 -8.19
CA ASP A 83 -0.05 10.23 -9.15
C ASP A 83 -0.96 9.00 -9.02
N LYS A 84 -2.21 9.13 -9.49
CA LYS A 84 -3.24 8.07 -9.41
C LYS A 84 -2.76 6.70 -9.93
N SER A 85 -1.85 6.68 -10.90
CA SER A 85 -1.24 5.44 -11.42
C SER A 85 -0.47 4.64 -10.38
N TRP A 86 0.01 5.28 -9.31
CA TRP A 86 0.73 4.64 -8.21
C TRP A 86 -0.17 4.15 -7.09
N HIS A 87 -1.45 4.53 -7.04
CA HIS A 87 -2.33 4.23 -5.90
C HIS A 87 -2.54 2.72 -5.66
N ARG A 88 -2.40 1.93 -6.72
CA ARG A 88 -2.48 0.46 -6.68
C ARG A 88 -1.15 -0.22 -6.35
N HIS A 89 -0.04 0.51 -6.32
CA HIS A 89 1.26 -0.06 -5.98
C HIS A 89 1.37 -0.31 -4.49
N GLN A 90 2.06 -1.41 -4.16
CA GLN A 90 2.38 -1.79 -2.79
C GLN A 90 3.82 -1.37 -2.43
N VAL A 91 4.15 -1.42 -1.14
CA VAL A 91 5.46 -1.00 -0.61
C VAL A 91 6.65 -1.65 -1.32
N GLN A 92 6.54 -2.90 -1.78
CA GLN A 92 7.64 -3.55 -2.51
C GLN A 92 7.90 -2.90 -3.87
N THR A 93 6.85 -2.53 -4.60
CA THR A 93 6.98 -1.78 -5.85
C THR A 93 7.53 -0.38 -5.60
N LEU A 94 7.11 0.26 -4.50
CA LEU A 94 7.63 1.56 -4.11
C LEU A 94 9.13 1.50 -3.78
N ARG A 95 9.56 0.47 -3.04
CA ARG A 95 10.98 0.20 -2.76
C ARG A 95 11.76 0.08 -4.06
N TRP A 96 11.29 -0.69 -5.02
CA TRP A 96 12.02 -0.92 -6.26
C TRP A 96 12.00 0.30 -7.21
N LYS A 97 10.83 0.90 -7.46
CA LYS A 97 10.69 2.00 -8.44
C LYS A 97 11.13 3.36 -7.92
N LEU A 98 11.09 3.59 -6.61
CA LEU A 98 11.35 4.89 -6.02
C LEU A 98 12.58 4.85 -5.10
N TYR A 99 12.52 4.08 -4.00
CA TYR A 99 13.59 4.12 -2.98
C TYR A 99 14.90 3.50 -3.46
N GLY A 100 14.85 2.49 -4.33
CA GLY A 100 15.98 1.82 -4.95
C GLY A 100 16.55 2.58 -6.15
N THR A 101 16.07 3.79 -6.43
CA THR A 101 16.61 4.62 -7.50
C THR A 101 18.04 5.03 -7.17
N ALA A 102 18.96 4.77 -8.10
CA ALA A 102 20.32 5.28 -8.02
C ALA A 102 20.33 6.82 -8.09
N GLY A 103 21.01 7.45 -7.13
CA GLY A 103 21.17 8.89 -7.07
C GLY A 103 22.46 9.29 -6.36
N LYS A 104 22.87 10.54 -6.54
CA LYS A 104 24.04 11.13 -5.86
C LYS A 104 23.58 12.27 -4.96
N ILE A 105 23.88 12.17 -3.68
CA ILE A 105 23.70 13.27 -2.74
C ILE A 105 24.88 14.23 -2.88
N VAL A 106 24.61 15.52 -3.03
CA VAL A 106 25.62 16.59 -3.14
C VAL A 106 25.31 17.67 -2.14
N PHE A 107 26.33 18.07 -1.38
CA PHE A 107 26.27 19.19 -0.45
C PHE A 107 26.98 20.39 -1.09
N HIS A 108 26.26 21.49 -1.26
CA HIS A 108 26.84 22.71 -1.82
C HIS A 108 26.08 23.94 -1.31
N GLY A 109 26.81 24.99 -0.93
CA GLY A 109 26.22 26.27 -0.52
C GLY A 109 25.17 26.15 0.61
N ARG A 110 25.40 25.29 1.62
CA ARG A 110 24.46 24.96 2.72
C ARG A 110 23.16 24.26 2.29
N HIS A 111 23.09 23.78 1.05
CA HIS A 111 21.96 23.02 0.53
C HIS A 111 22.33 21.57 0.25
N VAL A 112 21.32 20.69 0.36
CA VAL A 112 21.42 19.27 0.01
C VAL A 112 20.69 19.04 -1.31
N TYR A 113 21.38 18.43 -2.27
CA TYR A 113 20.83 18.11 -3.58
C TYR A 113 20.84 16.60 -3.79
N LEU A 114 19.69 16.05 -4.18
CA LEU A 114 19.60 14.70 -4.71
C LEU A 114 19.65 14.75 -6.23
N LYS A 115 20.77 14.31 -6.81
CA LYS A 115 20.93 14.15 -8.26
C LYS A 115 20.42 12.76 -8.66
N VAL A 116 19.40 12.72 -9.50
CA VAL A 116 18.84 11.49 -10.10
C VAL A 116 19.01 11.52 -11.62
N SER A 117 18.74 10.39 -12.28
CA SER A 117 18.70 10.34 -13.74
C SER A 117 17.66 11.34 -14.29
N ARG A 118 17.90 11.85 -15.51
CA ARG A 118 17.01 12.83 -16.15
C ARG A 118 15.57 12.32 -16.30
N SER A 119 15.38 11.02 -16.54
CA SER A 119 14.06 10.39 -16.64
C SER A 119 13.26 10.46 -15.33
N LEU A 120 13.93 10.48 -14.19
CA LEU A 120 13.30 10.49 -12.85
C LEU A 120 13.20 11.88 -12.24
N GLN A 121 13.88 12.88 -12.81
CA GLN A 121 13.88 14.25 -12.29
C GLN A 121 12.48 14.83 -12.09
N ARG A 122 11.57 14.61 -13.06
CA ARG A 122 10.18 15.09 -12.97
C ARG A 122 9.40 14.41 -11.86
N LEU A 123 9.58 13.09 -11.69
CA LEU A 123 8.96 12.33 -10.61
C LEU A 123 9.39 12.89 -9.26
N PHE A 124 10.69 12.93 -8.98
CA PHE A 124 11.21 13.40 -7.68
C PHE A 124 10.88 14.87 -7.40
N ALA A 125 10.85 15.74 -8.42
CA ALA A 125 10.41 17.13 -8.26
C ALA A 125 8.94 17.22 -7.83
N ARG A 126 8.05 16.41 -8.43
CA ARG A 126 6.63 16.35 -8.07
C ARG A 126 6.41 15.79 -6.68
N VAL A 127 7.12 14.71 -6.33
CA VAL A 127 7.08 14.13 -4.98
C VAL A 127 7.49 15.17 -3.95
N ARG A 128 8.60 15.88 -4.17
CA ARG A 128 9.06 16.93 -3.26
C ARG A 128 8.02 18.05 -3.08
N LEU A 129 7.44 18.53 -4.19
CA LEU A 129 6.45 19.60 -4.15
C LEU A 129 5.20 19.17 -3.37
N ARG A 130 4.61 18.03 -3.69
CA ARG A 130 3.39 17.56 -3.01
C ARG A 130 3.61 17.22 -1.55
N SER A 131 4.78 16.67 -1.21
CA SER A 131 5.15 16.46 0.19
C SER A 131 5.27 17.78 0.95
N TRP A 132 5.78 18.84 0.31
CA TRP A 132 5.85 20.17 0.92
C TRP A 132 4.44 20.77 1.09
N GLU A 133 3.58 20.70 0.08
CA GLU A 133 2.19 21.17 0.15
C GLU A 133 1.43 20.50 1.30
N PHE A 134 1.54 19.17 1.43
CA PHE A 134 0.93 18.41 2.53
C PHE A 134 1.46 18.81 3.91
N ALA A 135 2.74 19.17 4.02
CA ALA A 135 3.33 19.61 5.29
C ALA A 135 2.93 21.04 5.69
N GLN A 136 2.30 21.80 4.79
CA GLN A 136 1.85 23.17 5.04
C GLN A 136 0.32 23.29 5.22
N SER A 137 -0.43 22.21 4.96
CA SER A 137 -1.88 22.13 5.18
C SER A 137 -2.22 21.73 6.61
#